data_AF-A0A8J4X2Y7-F1
#
_entry.id   AF-A0A8J4X2Y7-F1
#
_cell.length_a   1.000
_cell.length_b   1.000
_cell.length_c   1.000
_cell.angle_alpha   90.00
_cell.angle_beta   90.00
_cell.angle_gamma   90.00
#
_symmetry.space_group_name_H-M   'P 1'
#
loop_
_entity.id
_entity.type
_entity.pdbx_description
1 polymer ?
#
loop_
_entity_poly.entity_id
_entity_poly.type
_entity_poly.pdbx_seq_one_letter_code
_entity_poly.pdbx_strand_id
1 'polypeptide(L)'
;MEAVLQNVRSTVELLAVSRTDCVAEWESETVNRAFQWAQYCEHVHTRFHTNPSVRAALESRLRETNQQLARAFSGYRSLALSDLAQCRHRLLVGLLKNPATPHPVIKSLLDKFVQAEDAQSDLGVCRSACKLLGDFTLNRKSDCGLSAVTHVHGTMLIHRIQAIQSRPGNQAYATQLLDCLLEDSGDIQDFLALLAAALLSTDTMSEDTAAQDLLFECPGNHGNLYSPHWYVE
;
A
#
# COMPACT_ATOMS: atom_id res chain seq x y z
N MET A 1 28.53 18.23 11.95
CA MET A 1 28.13 17.49 10.73
C MET A 1 27.87 16.01 11.02
N GLU A 2 28.68 15.38 11.86
CA GLU A 2 28.54 13.95 12.18
C GLU A 2 27.16 13.50 12.65
N ALA A 3 26.52 14.26 13.56
CA ALA A 3 25.17 13.94 14.03
C ALA A 3 24.13 13.90 12.89
N VAL A 4 24.26 14.77 11.88
CA VAL A 4 23.36 14.78 10.71
C VAL A 4 23.58 13.51 9.87
N LEU A 5 24.84 13.13 9.65
CA LEU A 5 25.18 11.92 8.91
C LEU A 5 24.69 10.66 9.63
N GLN A 6 24.80 10.61 10.95
CA GLN A 6 24.28 9.51 11.76
C GLN A 6 22.76 9.43 11.69
N ASN A 7 22.05 10.57 11.77
CA ASN A 7 20.59 10.59 11.65
C ASN A 7 20.13 10.15 10.25
N VAL A 8 20.82 10.56 9.18
CA VAL A 8 20.52 10.09 7.82
C VAL A 8 20.71 8.58 7.71
N ARG A 9 21.80 8.05 8.25
CA ARG A 9 22.02 6.60 8.33
C ARG A 9 20.85 5.90 9.05
N SER A 10 20.48 6.34 10.25
CA SER A 10 19.39 5.73 11.02
C SER A 10 18.06 5.75 10.27
N THR A 11 17.74 6.84 9.56
CA THR A 11 16.51 6.90 8.76
C THR A 11 16.55 5.96 7.55
N VAL A 12 17.70 5.79 6.92
CA VAL A 12 17.87 4.86 5.80
C VAL A 12 17.76 3.40 6.26
N GLU A 13 18.32 3.08 7.43
CA GLU A 13 18.12 1.79 8.10
C GLU A 13 16.63 1.58 8.40
N LEU A 14 15.94 2.58 8.93
CA LEU A 14 14.50 2.54 9.19
C LEU A 14 13.66 2.28 7.92
N LEU A 15 14.01 2.92 6.79
CA LEU A 15 13.35 2.68 5.49
C LEU A 15 13.60 1.28 4.95
N ALA A 16 14.73 0.66 5.29
CA ALA A 16 15.00 -0.72 4.94
C ALA A 16 14.15 -1.67 5.79
N VAL A 17 14.13 -1.46 7.11
CA VAL A 17 13.35 -2.25 8.06
C VAL A 17 11.85 -2.19 7.75
N SER A 18 11.34 -1.05 7.26
CA SER A 18 9.93 -0.91 6.90
C SER A 18 9.45 -1.84 5.77
N ARG A 19 10.37 -2.53 5.09
CA ARG A 19 10.11 -3.51 4.03
C ARG A 19 10.38 -4.95 4.45
N THR A 20 10.57 -5.19 5.74
CA THR A 20 10.87 -6.50 6.31
C THR A 20 9.77 -6.93 7.27
N ASP A 21 9.81 -8.17 7.72
CA ASP A 21 8.82 -8.73 8.63
C ASP A 21 8.86 -8.10 10.03
N CYS A 22 9.94 -7.39 10.39
CA CYS A 22 10.05 -6.64 11.65
C CYS A 22 8.98 -5.56 11.82
N VAL A 23 8.28 -5.16 10.75
CA VAL A 23 7.15 -4.21 10.83
C VAL A 23 5.96 -4.81 11.57
N ALA A 24 5.85 -6.13 11.69
CA ALA A 24 4.76 -6.78 12.43
C ALA A 24 4.68 -6.33 13.90
N GLU A 25 5.79 -5.91 14.49
CA GLU A 25 5.88 -5.41 15.86
C GLU A 25 5.69 -3.89 15.97
N TRP A 26 5.49 -3.19 14.84
CA TRP A 26 5.36 -1.74 14.86
C TRP A 26 3.96 -1.32 15.31
N GLU A 27 3.92 -0.52 16.36
CA GLU A 27 2.72 0.17 16.80
C GLU A 27 2.55 1.52 16.08
N SER A 28 1.36 2.10 16.15
CA SER A 28 1.04 3.40 15.56
C SER A 28 1.98 4.51 16.05
N GLU A 29 2.44 4.46 17.30
CA GLU A 29 3.43 5.43 17.82
C GLU A 29 4.80 5.28 17.14
N THR A 30 5.28 4.04 16.98
CA THR A 30 6.54 3.74 16.28
C THR A 30 6.51 4.26 14.84
N VAL A 31 5.37 4.06 14.16
CA VAL A 31 5.15 4.56 12.79
C VAL A 31 5.15 6.09 12.76
N ASN A 32 4.46 6.76 13.69
CA ASN A 32 4.48 8.22 13.77
C ASN A 32 5.90 8.78 13.93
N ARG A 33 6.71 8.15 14.80
CA ARG A 33 8.11 8.50 15.02
C ARG A 33 8.94 8.27 13.75
N ALA A 34 8.70 7.16 13.04
CA ALA A 34 9.33 6.88 11.76
C ALA A 34 9.04 7.99 10.72
N PHE A 35 7.81 8.50 10.66
CA PHE A 35 7.46 9.63 9.78
C PHE A 35 8.14 10.93 10.18
N GLN A 36 8.36 11.19 11.47
CA GLN A 36 9.13 12.34 11.93
C GLN A 36 10.61 12.26 11.50
N TRP A 37 11.23 11.08 11.59
CA TRP A 37 12.60 10.85 11.09
C TRP A 37 12.70 11.01 9.57
N ALA A 38 11.71 10.50 8.83
CA ALA A 38 11.61 10.68 7.39
C ALA A 38 11.47 12.17 7.02
N GLN A 39 10.61 12.91 7.72
CA GLN A 39 10.45 14.36 7.53
C GLN A 39 11.77 15.09 7.82
N TYR A 40 12.47 14.74 8.90
CA TYR A 40 13.78 15.33 9.20
C TYR A 40 14.77 15.15 8.05
N CYS A 41 14.82 13.96 7.43
CA CYS A 41 15.71 13.72 6.30
C CYS A 41 15.34 14.53 5.05
N GLU A 42 14.05 14.75 4.79
CA GLU A 42 13.60 15.65 3.73
C GLU A 42 14.10 17.08 3.99
N HIS A 43 14.04 17.56 5.24
CA HIS A 43 14.58 18.88 5.60
C HIS A 43 16.09 18.97 5.42
N VAL A 44 16.83 17.92 5.79
CA VAL A 44 18.28 17.82 5.57
C VAL A 44 18.59 17.90 4.08
N HIS A 45 17.87 17.16 3.24
CA HIS A 45 18.03 17.22 1.79
C HIS A 45 17.76 18.65 1.27
N THR A 46 16.60 19.21 1.56
CA THR A 46 16.22 20.56 1.09
C THR A 46 17.26 21.60 1.49
N ARG A 47 17.78 21.54 2.72
CA ARG A 47 18.76 22.51 3.22
C ARG A 47 20.15 22.36 2.61
N PHE A 48 20.60 21.14 2.34
CA PHE A 48 22.01 20.89 2.03
C PHE A 48 22.30 20.35 0.63
N HIS A 49 21.28 20.03 -0.18
CA HIS A 49 21.49 19.47 -1.52
C HIS A 49 22.27 20.39 -2.47
N THR A 50 22.21 21.72 -2.30
CA THR A 50 22.96 22.68 -3.12
C THR A 50 24.40 22.91 -2.64
N ASN A 51 24.75 22.48 -1.44
CA ASN A 51 26.10 22.66 -0.89
C ASN A 51 26.99 21.48 -1.30
N PRO A 52 28.02 21.66 -2.15
CA PRO A 52 28.78 20.54 -2.71
C PRO A 52 29.53 19.69 -1.68
N SER A 53 30.08 20.30 -0.63
CA SER A 53 30.85 19.57 0.38
C SER A 53 29.94 18.73 1.28
N VAL A 54 28.81 19.30 1.71
CA VAL A 54 27.82 18.58 2.52
C VAL A 54 27.12 17.51 1.71
N ARG A 55 26.80 17.80 0.44
CA ARG A 55 26.25 16.83 -0.51
C ARG A 55 27.17 15.62 -0.66
N ALA A 56 28.47 15.84 -0.90
CA ALA A 56 29.44 14.75 -1.03
C ALA A 56 29.53 13.89 0.26
N ALA A 57 29.49 14.53 1.44
CA ALA A 57 29.47 13.80 2.71
C ALA A 57 28.20 12.95 2.89
N LEU A 58 27.04 13.49 2.52
CA LEU A 58 25.75 12.76 2.54
C LEU A 58 25.76 11.58 1.57
N GLU A 59 26.24 11.79 0.34
CA GLU A 59 26.37 10.73 -0.67
C GLU A 59 27.35 9.63 -0.24
N SER A 60 28.47 9.98 0.40
CA SER A 60 29.41 8.99 0.97
C SER A 60 28.74 8.15 2.05
N ARG A 61 28.09 8.80 3.03
CA ARG A 61 27.41 8.11 4.12
C ARG A 61 26.26 7.22 3.61
N LEU A 62 25.50 7.70 2.62
CA LEU A 62 24.48 6.90 1.94
C LEU A 62 25.06 5.67 1.27
N ARG A 63 26.19 5.81 0.56
CA ARG A 63 26.86 4.70 -0.13
C ARG A 63 27.31 3.63 0.85
N GLU A 64 27.96 4.02 1.94
CA GLU A 64 28.38 3.10 3.01
C GLU A 64 27.19 2.36 3.62
N THR A 65 26.12 3.10 3.94
CA THR A 65 24.91 2.52 4.53
C THR A 65 24.21 1.57 3.56
N ASN A 66 24.09 1.94 2.28
CA ASN A 66 23.53 1.09 1.23
C ASN A 66 24.30 -0.23 1.09
N GLN A 67 25.64 -0.18 1.14
CA GLN A 67 26.48 -1.39 1.07
C GLN A 67 26.27 -2.30 2.28
N GLN A 68 26.14 -1.73 3.48
CA GLN A 68 25.85 -2.49 4.69
C GLN A 68 24.46 -3.14 4.61
N LEU A 69 23.44 -2.39 4.19
CA LEU A 69 22.06 -2.87 4.09
C LEU A 69 21.87 -3.90 2.98
N ALA A 70 22.57 -3.76 1.85
CA ALA A 70 22.54 -4.76 0.78
C ALA A 70 23.11 -6.12 1.20
N ARG A 71 24.01 -6.14 2.21
CA ARG A 71 24.50 -7.40 2.80
C ARG A 71 23.55 -7.99 3.83
N ALA A 72 22.79 -7.14 4.53
CA ALA A 72 21.87 -7.56 5.58
C ALA A 72 20.50 -8.01 5.06
N PHE A 73 20.01 -7.39 3.98
CA PHE A 73 18.64 -7.58 3.48
C PHE A 73 18.62 -8.03 2.02
N SER A 74 18.09 -9.23 1.76
CA SER A 74 17.85 -9.71 0.40
C SER A 74 16.80 -8.87 -0.31
N GLY A 75 17.11 -8.36 -1.51
CA GLY A 75 16.19 -7.50 -2.27
C GLY A 75 16.20 -6.02 -1.86
N TYR A 76 17.18 -5.59 -1.06
CA TYR A 76 17.37 -4.18 -0.74
C TYR A 76 17.60 -3.33 -2.00
N ARG A 77 16.86 -2.22 -2.12
CA ARG A 77 17.06 -1.21 -3.16
C ARG A 77 17.88 -0.06 -2.57
N SER A 78 19.10 0.12 -3.08
CA SER A 78 19.95 1.26 -2.74
C SER A 78 19.22 2.60 -2.93
N LEU A 79 19.38 3.49 -1.96
CA LEU A 79 18.80 4.82 -1.98
C LEU A 79 19.81 5.82 -2.55
N ALA A 80 19.33 6.68 -3.47
CA ALA A 80 20.07 7.83 -3.95
C ALA A 80 19.83 9.05 -3.04
N LEU A 81 20.64 10.10 -3.18
CA LEU A 81 20.42 11.35 -2.45
C LEU A 81 19.03 11.96 -2.76
N SER A 82 18.58 11.86 -4.01
CA SER A 82 17.25 12.30 -4.43
C SER A 82 16.11 11.53 -3.75
N ASP A 83 16.34 10.29 -3.32
CA ASP A 83 15.35 9.52 -2.56
C ASP A 83 15.14 10.11 -1.15
N LEU A 84 16.13 10.83 -0.60
CA LEU A 84 15.98 11.52 0.69
C LEU A 84 14.95 12.66 0.66
N ALA A 85 14.75 13.27 -0.52
CA ALA A 85 13.74 14.30 -0.73
C ALA A 85 12.31 13.76 -0.61
N GLN A 86 12.14 12.43 -0.64
CA GLN A 86 10.86 11.75 -0.64
C GLN A 86 10.78 10.68 0.46
N CYS A 87 11.56 10.81 1.54
CA CYS A 87 11.63 9.80 2.59
C CYS A 87 10.25 9.42 3.16
N ARG A 88 9.35 10.37 3.41
CA ARG A 88 7.99 10.07 3.92
C ARG A 88 7.19 9.26 2.92
N HIS A 89 7.24 9.65 1.64
CA HIS A 89 6.58 8.91 0.58
C HIS A 89 7.15 7.49 0.44
N ARG A 90 8.48 7.34 0.50
CA ARG A 90 9.16 6.03 0.44
C ARG A 90 8.80 5.15 1.63
N LEU A 91 8.71 5.72 2.83
CA LEU A 91 8.27 5.02 4.04
C LEU A 91 6.84 4.53 3.90
N LEU A 92 5.92 5.41 3.49
CA LEU A 92 4.52 5.09 3.30
C LEU A 92 4.32 3.97 2.27
N VAL A 93 4.94 4.09 1.10
CA VAL A 93 4.85 3.05 0.07
C VAL A 93 5.48 1.75 0.56
N GLY A 94 6.54 1.81 1.37
CA GLY A 94 7.13 0.63 2.00
C GLY A 94 6.14 -0.09 2.91
N LEU A 95 5.51 0.65 3.84
CA LEU A 95 4.54 0.12 4.79
C LEU A 95 3.30 -0.44 4.08
N LEU A 96 2.72 0.29 3.13
CA LEU A 96 1.53 -0.16 2.40
C LEU A 96 1.77 -1.37 1.49
N LYS A 97 3.01 -1.59 1.03
CA LYS A 97 3.37 -2.76 0.21
C LYS A 97 3.85 -3.95 1.02
N ASN A 98 4.13 -3.76 2.31
CA ASN A 98 4.66 -4.80 3.16
C ASN A 98 3.50 -5.61 3.78
N PRO A 99 3.37 -6.91 3.46
CA PRO A 99 2.29 -7.74 4.00
C PRO A 99 2.38 -7.95 5.51
N ALA A 100 3.57 -7.76 6.12
CA ALA A 100 3.76 -7.83 7.55
C ALA A 100 3.28 -6.58 8.30
N THR A 101 2.83 -5.52 7.60
CA THR A 101 2.37 -4.29 8.25
C THR A 101 1.06 -4.54 9.01
N PRO A 102 1.01 -4.26 10.32
CA PRO A 102 -0.19 -4.49 11.11
C PRO A 102 -1.39 -3.69 10.61
N HIS A 103 -2.57 -4.31 10.60
CA HIS A 103 -3.82 -3.66 10.20
C HIS A 103 -4.11 -2.33 10.96
N PRO A 104 -3.90 -2.23 12.29
CA PRO A 104 -4.09 -0.96 13.01
C PRO A 104 -3.19 0.17 12.50
N VAL A 105 -1.98 -0.15 12.03
CA VAL A 105 -1.05 0.81 11.44
C VAL A 105 -1.56 1.28 10.09
N ILE A 106 -1.99 0.35 9.22
CA ILE A 106 -2.55 0.69 7.91
C ILE A 106 -3.76 1.60 8.08
N LYS A 107 -4.69 1.22 8.97
CA LYS A 107 -5.88 2.02 9.30
C LYS A 107 -5.50 3.41 9.80
N SER A 108 -4.59 3.52 10.76
CA SER A 108 -4.15 4.82 11.29
C SER A 108 -3.51 5.71 10.22
N LEU A 109 -2.76 5.12 9.27
CA LEU A 109 -2.18 5.86 8.16
C LEU A 109 -3.29 6.41 7.24
N LEU A 110 -4.25 5.57 6.85
CA LEU A 110 -5.38 5.99 6.02
C LEU A 110 -6.21 7.09 6.70
N ASP A 111 -6.54 6.92 7.98
CA ASP A 111 -7.30 7.91 8.78
C ASP A 111 -6.59 9.28 8.79
N LYS A 112 -5.26 9.30 8.94
CA LYS A 112 -4.46 10.54 8.88
C LYS A 112 -4.51 11.21 7.51
N PHE A 113 -4.61 10.44 6.42
CA PHE A 113 -4.75 11.01 5.08
C PHE A 113 -6.15 11.54 4.81
N VAL A 114 -7.18 10.93 5.40
CA VAL A 114 -8.56 11.39 5.31
C VAL A 114 -8.77 12.65 6.15
N GLN A 115 -8.21 12.75 7.35
CA GLN A 115 -8.37 13.92 8.22
C GLN A 115 -7.52 15.14 7.82
N ALA A 116 -6.57 14.99 6.90
CA ALA A 116 -5.72 16.09 6.42
C ALA A 116 -6.41 17.01 5.39
N GLU A 117 -7.75 17.03 5.33
CA GLU A 117 -8.54 17.84 4.39
C GLU A 117 -8.30 19.35 4.49
N ASP A 118 -7.90 19.86 5.67
CA ASP A 118 -7.74 21.31 5.92
C ASP A 118 -6.29 21.83 5.99
N ALA A 119 -5.29 20.95 5.97
CA ALA A 119 -3.89 21.35 6.11
C ALA A 119 -3.09 21.04 4.83
N GLN A 120 -2.57 22.08 4.19
CA GLN A 120 -1.58 22.03 3.11
C GLN A 120 -0.38 21.16 3.54
N SER A 121 -0.43 19.86 3.25
CA SER A 121 0.69 18.95 3.43
C SER A 121 1.20 18.45 2.08
N ASP A 122 2.52 18.53 1.89
CA ASP A 122 3.28 18.24 0.67
C ASP A 122 3.22 16.78 0.16
N LEU A 123 2.26 15.96 0.64
CA LEU A 123 2.09 14.55 0.31
C LEU A 123 0.94 14.32 -0.70
N GLY A 124 0.68 15.28 -1.58
CA GLY A 124 -0.45 15.27 -2.53
C GLY A 124 -0.51 14.05 -3.47
N VAL A 125 0.62 13.38 -3.75
CA VAL A 125 0.66 12.20 -4.63
C VAL A 125 0.24 10.91 -3.92
N CYS A 126 0.45 10.80 -2.60
CA CYS A 126 -0.07 9.67 -1.82
C CYS A 126 -1.53 9.82 -1.45
N ARG A 127 -2.09 11.04 -1.55
CA ARG A 127 -3.48 11.33 -1.27
C ARG A 127 -4.41 10.55 -2.18
N SER A 128 -4.21 10.56 -3.50
CA SER A 128 -5.11 9.86 -4.43
C SER A 128 -5.05 8.34 -4.29
N ALA A 129 -3.86 7.77 -4.06
CA ALA A 129 -3.69 6.33 -3.86
C ALA A 129 -4.22 5.86 -2.49
N CYS A 130 -4.02 6.64 -1.43
CA CYS A 130 -4.61 6.35 -0.10
C CYS A 130 -6.11 6.65 -0.07
N LYS A 131 -6.61 7.58 -0.89
CA LYS A 131 -8.05 7.82 -1.07
C LYS A 131 -8.70 6.70 -1.86
N LEU A 132 -8.05 6.18 -2.92
CA LEU A 132 -8.52 4.97 -3.61
C LEU A 132 -8.50 3.75 -2.69
N LEU A 133 -7.39 3.48 -1.99
CA LEU A 133 -7.29 2.36 -1.02
C LEU A 133 -8.16 2.57 0.23
N GLY A 134 -8.42 3.82 0.61
CA GLY A 134 -9.33 4.22 1.67
C GLY A 134 -10.79 4.12 1.25
N ASP A 135 -11.14 4.45 0.01
CA ASP A 135 -12.48 4.24 -0.55
C ASP A 135 -12.80 2.75 -0.67
N PHE A 136 -11.79 1.90 -0.93
CA PHE A 136 -11.91 0.43 -0.82
C PHE A 136 -12.22 -0.06 0.61
N THR A 137 -11.87 0.68 1.66
CA THR A 137 -11.95 0.22 3.06
C THR A 137 -12.89 1.02 3.97
N LEU A 138 -13.32 2.23 3.57
CA LEU A 138 -13.99 3.19 4.45
C LEU A 138 -15.20 3.91 3.83
N ASN A 139 -15.41 3.92 2.51
CA ASN A 139 -16.49 4.73 1.93
C ASN A 139 -17.73 3.92 1.54
N ARG A 140 -18.46 3.55 2.60
CA ARG A 140 -19.86 3.13 2.58
C ARG A 140 -20.75 4.35 2.34
N LYS A 141 -21.17 4.59 1.10
CA LYS A 141 -22.47 5.21 0.82
C LYS A 141 -23.04 4.63 -0.47
N SER A 142 -24.10 3.85 -0.27
CA SER A 142 -24.89 3.22 -1.31
C SER A 142 -25.43 4.27 -2.27
N ASP A 143 -24.92 4.29 -3.49
CA ASP A 143 -25.69 4.74 -4.64
C ASP A 143 -25.73 3.56 -5.62
N CYS A 144 -26.89 2.90 -5.63
CA CYS A 144 -27.18 1.80 -6.54
C CYS A 144 -27.20 2.33 -7.98
N GLY A 145 -26.12 2.02 -8.70
CA GLY A 145 -25.92 2.25 -10.12
C GLY A 145 -24.46 1.95 -10.47
N LEU A 146 -24.18 1.34 -11.63
CA LEU A 146 -22.81 1.20 -12.15
C LEU A 146 -22.24 2.59 -12.45
N SER A 147 -21.75 3.24 -11.40
CA SER A 147 -21.02 4.49 -11.49
C SER A 147 -19.73 4.25 -12.28
N ALA A 148 -19.27 5.26 -13.02
CA ALA A 148 -17.96 5.23 -13.68
C ALA A 148 -16.83 4.86 -12.69
N VAL A 149 -17.02 5.17 -11.41
CA VAL A 149 -16.12 4.80 -10.32
C VAL A 149 -16.07 3.28 -10.10
N THR A 150 -17.22 2.60 -10.05
CA THR A 150 -17.30 1.14 -9.89
C THR A 150 -16.65 0.41 -11.07
N HIS A 151 -16.77 0.96 -12.29
CA HIS A 151 -16.09 0.43 -13.46
C HIS A 151 -14.56 0.56 -13.38
N VAL A 152 -14.06 1.73 -12.94
CA VAL A 152 -12.61 1.92 -12.74
C VAL A 152 -12.08 1.06 -11.59
N HIS A 153 -12.87 0.82 -10.55
CA HIS A 153 -12.49 -0.08 -9.47
C HIS A 153 -12.45 -1.54 -9.92
N GLY A 154 -13.42 -1.96 -10.75
CA GLY A 154 -13.44 -3.27 -11.38
C GLY A 154 -12.22 -3.50 -12.29
N THR A 155 -11.86 -2.53 -13.13
CA THR A 155 -10.65 -2.61 -13.99
C THR A 155 -9.36 -2.69 -13.17
N MET A 156 -9.25 -1.93 -12.09
CA MET A 156 -8.06 -1.96 -11.23
C MET A 156 -7.93 -3.29 -10.47
N LEU A 157 -9.05 -3.86 -10.03
CA LEU A 157 -9.07 -5.15 -9.34
C LEU A 157 -8.59 -6.27 -10.27
N ILE A 158 -9.14 -6.37 -11.50
CA ILE A 158 -8.75 -7.42 -12.45
C ILE A 158 -7.26 -7.33 -12.80
N HIS A 159 -6.74 -6.12 -13.05
CA HIS A 159 -5.30 -5.93 -13.30
C HIS A 159 -4.44 -6.32 -12.10
N ARG A 160 -4.93 -6.10 -10.88
CA ARG A 160 -4.21 -6.48 -9.66
C ARG A 160 -4.16 -7.99 -9.49
N ILE A 161 -5.26 -8.69 -9.77
CA ILE A 161 -5.34 -10.15 -9.71
C ILE A 161 -4.46 -10.78 -10.78
N GLN A 162 -4.51 -10.27 -12.01
CA GLN A 162 -3.62 -10.70 -13.10
C GLN A 162 -2.14 -10.53 -12.74
N ALA A 163 -1.77 -9.39 -12.15
CA ALA A 163 -0.40 -9.15 -11.71
C ALA A 163 0.04 -10.12 -10.58
N ILE A 164 -0.88 -10.55 -9.72
CA ILE A 164 -0.61 -11.54 -8.66
C ILE A 164 -0.44 -12.93 -9.25
N GLN A 165 -1.35 -13.34 -10.15
CA GLN A 165 -1.38 -14.66 -10.77
C GLN A 165 -0.27 -14.89 -11.81
N SER A 166 0.26 -13.83 -12.41
CA SER A 166 1.44 -13.91 -13.30
C SER A 166 2.69 -14.48 -12.62
N ARG A 167 2.66 -14.67 -11.29
CA ARG A 167 3.72 -15.27 -10.48
C ARG A 167 3.28 -16.65 -10.00
N PRO A 168 4.09 -17.71 -10.23
CA PRO A 168 3.76 -19.06 -9.80
C PRO A 168 3.67 -19.16 -8.27
N GLY A 169 2.64 -19.82 -7.76
CA GLY A 169 2.40 -20.05 -6.32
C GLY A 169 1.52 -19.02 -5.61
N ASN A 170 1.06 -17.97 -6.30
CA ASN A 170 0.29 -16.88 -5.68
C ASN A 170 -1.24 -17.00 -5.84
N GLN A 171 -1.74 -18.15 -6.27
CA GLN A 171 -3.18 -18.38 -6.47
C GLN A 171 -3.96 -18.27 -5.14
N ALA A 172 -3.46 -18.88 -4.06
CA ALA A 172 -4.06 -18.80 -2.73
C ALA A 172 -4.13 -17.36 -2.19
N TYR A 173 -3.15 -16.53 -2.53
CA TYR A 173 -3.11 -15.12 -2.12
C TYR A 173 -4.14 -14.28 -2.89
N ALA A 174 -4.38 -14.58 -4.17
CA ALA A 174 -5.43 -13.93 -4.95
C ALA A 174 -6.82 -14.25 -4.39
N THR A 175 -7.06 -15.50 -3.98
CA THR A 175 -8.32 -15.93 -3.33
C THR A 175 -8.49 -15.26 -1.97
N GLN A 176 -7.46 -15.28 -1.11
CA GLN A 176 -7.51 -14.63 0.20
C GLN A 176 -7.77 -13.12 0.10
N LEU A 177 -7.24 -12.46 -0.93
CA LEU A 177 -7.50 -11.05 -1.19
C LEU A 177 -8.98 -10.80 -1.56
N LEU A 178 -9.61 -11.69 -2.32
CA LEU A 178 -11.05 -11.60 -2.60
C LEU A 178 -11.90 -11.92 -1.37
N ASP A 179 -11.51 -12.90 -0.57
CA ASP A 179 -12.19 -13.26 0.68
C ASP A 179 -12.19 -12.06 1.64
N CYS A 180 -11.04 -11.40 1.81
CA CYS A 180 -10.96 -10.19 2.63
C CYS A 180 -11.82 -9.04 2.06
N LEU A 181 -11.87 -8.87 0.74
CA LEU A 181 -12.72 -7.86 0.11
C LEU A 181 -14.22 -8.15 0.28
N LEU A 182 -14.61 -9.42 0.29
CA LEU A 182 -15.99 -9.85 0.54
C LEU A 182 -16.38 -9.67 2.02
N GLU A 183 -15.48 -10.00 2.94
CA GLU A 183 -15.68 -9.78 4.39
C GLU A 183 -15.80 -8.29 4.72
N ASP A 184 -15.02 -7.44 4.04
CA ASP A 184 -14.99 -5.99 4.26
C ASP A 184 -16.11 -5.24 3.50
N SER A 185 -16.73 -5.83 2.47
CA SER A 185 -17.69 -5.10 1.61
C SER A 185 -18.98 -4.71 2.34
N GLY A 186 -19.33 -5.40 3.43
CA GLY A 186 -20.51 -5.13 4.27
C GLY A 186 -21.88 -5.34 3.59
N ASP A 187 -21.94 -5.20 2.26
CA ASP A 187 -23.05 -5.56 1.37
C ASP A 187 -22.51 -6.43 0.22
N ILE A 188 -23.12 -7.60 0.05
CA ILE A 188 -22.79 -8.56 -1.01
C ILE A 188 -23.13 -7.94 -2.39
N GLN A 189 -24.14 -7.07 -2.46
CA GLN A 189 -24.62 -6.51 -3.71
C GLN A 189 -23.62 -5.52 -4.33
N ASP A 190 -22.89 -4.76 -3.51
CA ASP A 190 -21.82 -3.86 -3.93
C ASP A 190 -20.57 -4.64 -4.38
N PHE A 191 -20.23 -5.72 -3.67
CA PHE A 191 -19.17 -6.63 -4.09
C PHE A 191 -19.50 -7.32 -5.42
N LEU A 192 -20.74 -7.79 -5.59
CA LEU A 192 -21.22 -8.36 -6.85
C LEU A 192 -21.24 -7.33 -7.98
N ALA A 193 -21.55 -6.06 -7.72
CA ALA A 193 -21.48 -4.99 -8.71
C ALA A 193 -20.03 -4.68 -9.12
N LEU A 194 -19.09 -4.74 -8.18
CA LEU A 194 -17.66 -4.57 -8.41
C LEU A 194 -17.06 -5.75 -9.19
N LEU A 195 -17.47 -6.99 -8.86
CA LEU A 195 -17.13 -8.19 -9.63
C LEU A 195 -17.73 -8.12 -11.04
N ALA A 196 -19.00 -7.75 -11.17
CA ALA A 196 -19.66 -7.59 -12.47
C ALA A 196 -18.96 -6.52 -13.31
N ALA A 197 -18.57 -5.39 -12.72
CA ALA A 197 -17.79 -4.36 -13.39
C ALA A 197 -16.40 -4.86 -13.82
N ALA A 198 -15.72 -5.65 -12.99
CA ALA A 198 -14.44 -6.26 -13.33
C ALA A 198 -14.56 -7.24 -14.52
N LEU A 199 -15.64 -8.05 -14.54
CA LEU A 199 -15.93 -9.02 -15.61
C LEU A 199 -16.40 -8.34 -16.91
N LEU A 200 -17.08 -7.19 -16.83
CA LEU A 200 -17.55 -6.42 -17.99
C LEU A 200 -16.47 -5.53 -18.62
N SER A 201 -15.37 -5.27 -17.89
CA SER A 201 -14.30 -4.36 -18.31
C SER A 201 -13.29 -4.94 -19.29
N THR A 202 -13.42 -6.21 -19.67
CA THR A 202 -12.38 -6.98 -20.37
C THR A 202 -12.48 -6.96 -21.89
N ASP A 203 -13.27 -6.06 -22.48
CA ASP A 203 -13.29 -5.89 -23.93
C ASP A 203 -12.09 -5.04 -24.36
N THR A 204 -10.89 -5.63 -24.38
CA THR A 204 -9.75 -5.27 -25.24
C THR A 204 -8.54 -6.19 -24.98
N MET A 205 -8.49 -7.32 -25.69
CA MET A 205 -7.25 -7.95 -26.17
C MET A 205 -6.30 -8.65 -25.16
N SER A 206 -6.79 -9.38 -24.15
CA SER A 206 -5.92 -10.26 -23.34
C SER A 206 -6.59 -11.60 -23.02
N GLU A 207 -5.99 -12.70 -23.47
CA GLU A 207 -6.43 -14.10 -23.30
C GLU A 207 -6.11 -14.69 -21.91
N ASP A 208 -5.93 -13.87 -20.87
CA ASP A 208 -5.60 -14.36 -19.52
C ASP A 208 -6.87 -14.77 -18.75
N THR A 209 -7.31 -16.01 -19.00
CA THR A 209 -8.53 -16.64 -18.45
C THR A 209 -8.45 -16.92 -16.94
N ALA A 210 -7.24 -17.11 -16.39
CA ALA A 210 -7.06 -17.54 -14.99
C ALA A 210 -7.55 -16.52 -13.93
N ALA A 211 -7.51 -15.23 -14.24
CA ALA A 211 -8.02 -14.19 -13.34
C ALA A 211 -9.55 -14.15 -13.37
N GLN A 212 -10.13 -14.48 -14.52
CA GLN A 212 -11.57 -14.54 -14.73
C GLN A 212 -12.14 -15.78 -14.06
N ASP A 213 -11.51 -16.95 -14.25
CA ASP A 213 -11.93 -18.20 -13.61
C ASP A 213 -11.96 -18.06 -12.08
N LEU A 214 -10.97 -17.38 -11.50
CA LEU A 214 -10.92 -17.13 -10.05
C LEU A 214 -12.04 -16.17 -9.58
N LEU A 215 -12.37 -15.14 -10.37
CA LEU A 215 -13.49 -14.25 -10.08
C LEU A 215 -14.86 -14.93 -10.24
N PHE A 216 -14.99 -15.89 -11.17
CA PHE A 216 -16.19 -16.70 -11.36
C PHE A 216 -16.37 -17.77 -10.26
N GLU A 217 -15.28 -18.35 -9.75
CA GLU A 217 -15.32 -19.34 -8.66
C GLU A 217 -15.61 -18.71 -7.29
N CYS A 218 -15.23 -17.45 -7.09
CA CYS A 218 -15.44 -16.70 -5.85
C CYS A 218 -16.90 -16.76 -5.33
N PRO A 219 -17.94 -16.38 -6.10
CA PRO A 219 -19.33 -16.45 -5.62
C PRO A 219 -19.82 -17.88 -5.34
N GLY A 220 -19.24 -18.91 -5.97
CA GLY A 220 -19.61 -20.32 -5.76
C GLY A 220 -19.11 -20.92 -4.44
N ASN A 221 -17.94 -20.49 -3.96
CA ASN A 221 -17.34 -20.99 -2.72
C ASN A 221 -18.02 -20.44 -1.44
N HIS A 222 -18.68 -19.28 -1.53
CA HIS A 222 -19.37 -18.65 -0.39
C HIS A 222 -20.89 -18.91 -0.34
N GLY A 223 -21.42 -19.69 -1.29
CA GLY A 223 -22.84 -20.04 -1.39
C GLY A 223 -23.42 -20.84 -0.21
N ASN A 224 -22.59 -21.33 0.71
CA ASN A 224 -23.04 -22.02 1.94
C ASN A 224 -23.35 -21.09 3.12
N LEU A 225 -23.21 -19.76 2.97
CA LEU A 225 -23.71 -18.80 3.98
C LEU A 225 -25.23 -18.56 3.87
N TYR A 226 -25.91 -19.17 2.90
CA TYR A 226 -27.36 -19.23 2.81
C TYR A 226 -27.93 -20.40 3.62
N SER A 227 -28.01 -20.24 4.95
CA SER A 227 -29.06 -20.92 5.73
C SER A 227 -30.04 -19.85 6.23
N PRO A 228 -31.20 -19.68 5.57
CA PRO A 228 -32.23 -18.79 6.10
C PRO A 228 -32.85 -19.43 7.34
N HIS A 229 -32.48 -18.93 8.53
CA HIS A 229 -33.28 -19.10 9.74
C HIS A 229 -34.59 -18.30 9.59
N TRP A 230 -35.53 -18.83 8.84
CA TRP A 230 -36.94 -18.46 8.88
C TRP A 230 -37.79 -19.73 8.89
N TYR A 231 -37.81 -20.40 10.04
CA TYR A 231 -38.88 -21.27 10.51
C TYR A 231 -38.59 -21.56 11.97
N VAL A 232 -39.30 -20.90 12.90
CA VAL A 232 -39.95 -21.51 14.07
C VAL A 232 -40.99 -20.50 14.58
N GLU A 233 -42.25 -20.95 14.51
CA GLU A 233 -43.50 -20.52 15.17
C GLU A 233 -44.10 -19.14 14.87
#